data_AF-A0A087TVK0-F1
#
_entry.id   AF-A0A087TVK0-F1
#
_cell.length_a   1.000
_cell.length_b   1.000
_cell.length_c   1.000
_cell.angle_alpha   90.00
_cell.angle_beta   90.00
_cell.angle_gamma   90.00
#
_symmetry.space_group_name_H-M   'P 1'
#
loop_
_entity.id
_entity.type
_entity.pdbx_description
1 polymer ?
#
loop_
_entity_poly.entity_id
_entity_poly.type
_entity_poly.pdbx_seq_one_letter_code
_entity_poly.pdbx_strand_id
1 'polypeptide(L)'
;MKANYETIVKVHQSQPGQNSNKVSDEMKFQVFQAICDSLFQSFNSSISVANFGELSACVFSWLEEYCKPQTLQEMIVSLLCQLNS
;
A
#
# COMPACT_ATOMS: atom_id res chain seq x y z
N MET A 1 27.16 0.79 -32.10
CA MET A 1 25.94 0.59 -31.28
C MET A 1 26.00 1.26 -29.90
N LYS A 2 27.15 1.28 -29.20
CA LYS A 2 27.30 1.84 -27.84
C LYS A 2 27.00 3.36 -27.72
N ALA A 3 27.45 4.15 -28.70
CA ALA A 3 27.27 5.61 -28.72
C ALA A 3 25.81 6.09 -28.77
N ASN A 4 24.91 5.29 -29.35
CA ASN A 4 23.48 5.62 -29.38
C ASN A 4 22.85 5.50 -27.99
N TYR A 5 23.22 4.45 -27.25
CA TYR A 5 22.71 4.21 -25.90
C TYR A 5 23.16 5.29 -24.93
N GLU A 6 24.43 5.69 -25.00
CA GLU A 6 24.99 6.77 -24.17
C GLU A 6 24.29 8.12 -24.43
N THR A 7 23.91 8.38 -25.68
CA THR A 7 23.18 9.60 -26.06
C THR A 7 21.76 9.59 -25.49
N ILE A 8 21.05 8.47 -25.60
CA ILE A 8 19.70 8.31 -25.05
C ILE A 8 19.70 8.43 -23.51
N VAL A 9 20.70 7.87 -22.83
CA VAL A 9 20.88 7.97 -21.37
C VAL A 9 21.15 9.40 -20.95
N LYS A 10 22.03 10.13 -21.65
CA LYS A 10 22.32 11.54 -21.35
C LYS A 10 21.10 12.42 -21.53
N VAL A 11 20.28 12.20 -22.57
CA VAL A 11 19.04 12.95 -22.81
C VAL A 11 18.00 12.66 -21.73
N HIS A 12 17.85 11.41 -21.29
CA HIS A 12 16.96 11.06 -20.17
C HIS A 12 17.42 11.64 -18.83
N GLN A 13 18.73 11.68 -18.56
CA GLN A 13 19.28 12.23 -17.31
C GLN A 13 19.21 13.76 -17.27
N SER A 14 19.29 14.42 -18.42
CA SER A 14 19.28 15.89 -18.52
C SER A 14 17.88 16.50 -18.56
N GLN A 15 16.82 15.69 -18.58
CA GLN A 15 15.44 16.19 -18.53
C GLN A 15 15.06 16.57 -17.08
N PRO A 16 14.98 17.87 -16.74
CA PRO A 16 14.61 18.31 -15.41
C PRO A 16 13.07 18.24 -15.32
N GLY A 17 12.53 17.10 -14.92
CA GLY A 17 11.07 16.98 -14.74
C GLY A 17 10.49 15.57 -14.69
N GLN A 18 11.21 14.51 -15.08
CA GLN A 18 10.64 13.15 -15.05
C GLN A 18 10.79 12.42 -13.70
N ASN A 19 11.54 12.98 -12.75
CA ASN A 19 11.77 12.37 -11.44
C ASN A 19 11.02 13.04 -10.28
N SER A 20 10.33 14.17 -10.52
CA SER A 20 9.68 14.96 -9.47
C SER A 20 8.35 14.38 -8.98
N ASN A 21 7.76 13.40 -9.69
CA ASN A 21 6.48 12.78 -9.32
C ASN A 21 6.63 11.36 -8.74
N LYS A 22 7.85 10.94 -8.40
CA LYS A 22 8.08 9.64 -7.77
C LYS A 22 7.88 9.76 -6.27
N VAL A 23 6.81 9.13 -5.77
CA VAL A 23 6.65 8.84 -4.34
C VAL A 23 7.94 8.17 -3.86
N SER A 24 8.57 8.71 -2.82
CA SER A 24 9.82 8.16 -2.27
C SER A 24 9.58 6.74 -1.79
N ASP A 25 10.62 5.89 -1.83
CA ASP A 25 10.48 4.52 -1.31
C ASP A 25 10.13 4.53 0.18
N GLU A 26 10.67 5.48 0.94
CA GLU A 26 10.28 5.73 2.33
C GLU A 26 8.77 5.96 2.48
N MET A 27 8.18 6.82 1.66
CA MET A 27 6.74 7.08 1.69
C MET A 27 5.94 5.84 1.32
N LYS A 28 6.42 5.01 0.38
CA LYS A 28 5.78 3.72 0.08
C LYS A 28 5.83 2.77 1.27
N PHE A 29 6.96 2.71 1.99
CA PHE A 29 7.08 1.90 3.20
C PHE A 29 6.16 2.39 4.31
N GLN A 30 6.04 3.70 4.52
CA GLN A 30 5.11 4.27 5.50
C GLN A 30 3.66 3.96 5.18
N VAL A 31 3.27 4.08 3.90
CA VAL A 31 1.93 3.69 3.44
C VAL A 31 1.71 2.19 3.66
N PHE A 32 2.67 1.34 3.28
CA PHE A 32 2.58 -0.10 3.50
C PHE A 32 2.41 -0.46 4.98
N GLN A 33 3.22 0.14 5.85
CA GLN A 33 3.11 -0.04 7.29
C GLN A 33 1.73 0.37 7.80
N ALA A 34 1.23 1.54 7.40
CA ALA A 34 -0.08 2.03 7.82
C ALA A 34 -1.24 1.12 7.36
N ILE A 35 -1.11 0.51 6.17
CA ILE A 35 -2.07 -0.50 5.69
C ILE A 35 -2.04 -1.74 6.60
N CYS A 36 -0.84 -2.27 6.89
CA CYS A 36 -0.68 -3.43 7.76
C CYS A 36 -1.24 -3.17 9.16
N ASP A 37 -0.94 -2.01 9.75
CA ASP A 37 -1.43 -1.61 11.07
C ASP A 37 -2.96 -1.50 11.08
N SER A 38 -3.55 -0.89 10.05
CA SER A 38 -5.00 -0.74 9.93
C SER A 38 -5.72 -2.08 9.81
N LEU A 39 -5.18 -3.00 8.99
CA LEU A 39 -5.73 -4.35 8.84
C LEU A 39 -5.58 -5.16 10.13
N PHE A 40 -4.44 -5.03 10.82
CA PHE A 40 -4.23 -5.71 12.08
C PHE A 40 -5.19 -5.21 13.17
N GLN A 41 -5.40 -3.90 13.27
CA GLN A 41 -6.36 -3.33 14.21
C GLN A 41 -7.78 -3.81 13.95
N SER A 42 -8.23 -3.82 12.68
CA SER A 42 -9.57 -4.32 12.34
C SER A 42 -9.71 -5.81 12.60
N PHE A 43 -8.67 -6.60 12.34
CA PHE A 43 -8.65 -8.02 12.69
C PHE A 43 -8.78 -8.21 14.20
N ASN A 44 -7.97 -7.50 14.98
CA ASN A 44 -7.95 -7.63 16.43
C ASN A 44 -9.26 -7.16 17.09
N SER A 45 -9.98 -6.20 16.50
CA SER A 45 -11.30 -5.80 16.99
C SER A 45 -12.43 -6.76 16.62
N SER A 46 -12.29 -7.49 15.52
CA SER A 46 -13.39 -8.25 14.91
C SER A 46 -13.30 -9.76 15.13
N ILE A 47 -12.16 -10.28 15.61
CA ILE A 47 -11.92 -11.72 15.75
C ILE A 47 -11.89 -12.15 17.22
N SER A 48 -12.67 -13.20 17.53
CA SER A 48 -12.51 -13.97 18.77
C SER A 48 -11.52 -15.12 18.54
N VAL A 49 -10.51 -15.23 19.41
CA VAL A 49 -9.52 -16.33 19.44
C VAL A 49 -9.81 -17.35 20.56
N ALA A 50 -11.03 -17.35 21.12
CA ALA A 50 -11.39 -18.22 22.23
C ALA A 50 -11.32 -19.72 21.88
N ASN A 51 -11.65 -20.08 20.64
CA ASN A 51 -11.52 -21.44 20.11
C ASN A 51 -11.42 -21.42 18.59
N PHE A 52 -11.02 -22.56 18.00
CA PHE A 52 -10.87 -22.67 16.53
C PHE A 52 -12.19 -22.47 15.78
N GLY A 53 -13.32 -22.89 16.34
CA GLY A 53 -14.64 -22.72 15.73
C GLY A 53 -14.97 -21.24 15.54
N GLU A 54 -14.88 -20.46 16.61
CA GLU A 54 -15.09 -19.00 16.56
C GLU A 54 -14.09 -18.30 15.66
N LEU A 55 -12.80 -18.63 15.76
CA LEU A 55 -11.77 -18.07 14.88
C LEU A 55 -12.09 -18.33 13.41
N SER A 56 -12.42 -19.57 13.06
CA SER A 56 -12.72 -19.97 11.69
C SER A 56 -14.00 -19.34 11.14
N ALA A 57 -14.99 -19.06 11.99
CA ALA A 57 -16.21 -18.37 11.59
C ALA A 57 -15.95 -16.86 11.39
N CYS A 58 -15.29 -16.22 12.36
CA CYS A 58 -15.06 -14.77 12.34
C CYS A 58 -14.07 -14.35 11.25
N VAL A 59 -13.08 -15.19 10.91
CA VAL A 59 -12.06 -14.83 9.91
C VAL A 59 -12.65 -14.62 8.52
N PHE A 60 -13.62 -15.44 8.12
CA PHE A 60 -14.29 -15.26 6.82
C PHE A 60 -15.11 -13.97 6.79
N SER A 61 -15.87 -13.68 7.84
CA SER A 61 -16.60 -12.41 7.96
C SER A 61 -15.67 -11.20 7.89
N TRP A 62 -14.52 -11.25 8.57
CA TRP A 62 -13.52 -10.18 8.50
C TRP A 62 -12.94 -10.02 7.09
N LEU A 63 -12.56 -11.11 6.42
CA LEU A 63 -12.07 -11.05 5.04
C LEU A 63 -13.10 -10.44 4.09
N GLU A 64 -14.36 -10.82 4.22
CA GLU A 64 -15.45 -10.32 3.38
C GLU A 64 -15.78 -8.85 3.66
N GLU A 65 -15.54 -8.34 4.86
CA GLU A 65 -15.84 -6.95 5.21
C GLU A 65 -14.65 -6.03 4.90
N TYR A 66 -13.44 -6.42 5.31
CA TYR A 66 -12.26 -5.54 5.33
C TYR A 66 -11.27 -5.79 4.19
N CYS A 67 -11.28 -6.97 3.55
CA CYS A 67 -10.30 -7.34 2.52
C CYS A 67 -10.86 -7.34 1.10
N LYS A 68 -12.05 -6.77 0.88
CA LYS A 68 -12.58 -6.56 -0.48
C LYS A 68 -11.72 -5.55 -1.24
N PRO A 69 -11.53 -5.72 -2.56
CA PRO A 69 -10.71 -4.79 -3.37
C PRO A 69 -11.12 -3.32 -3.23
N GLN A 70 -12.43 -3.05 -3.19
CA GLN A 70 -12.96 -1.69 -3.02
C GLN A 70 -12.60 -1.11 -1.64
N THR A 71 -12.86 -1.86 -0.56
CA THR A 71 -12.52 -1.44 0.81
C THR A 71 -11.03 -1.16 0.97
N LEU A 72 -10.18 -2.04 0.43
CA LEU A 72 -8.73 -1.87 0.45
C LEU A 72 -8.28 -0.64 -0.34
N GLN A 73 -8.88 -0.41 -1.52
CA GLN A 73 -8.57 0.77 -2.32
C GLN A 73 -8.92 2.06 -1.59
N GLU A 74 -10.12 2.13 -1.00
CA GLU A 74 -10.57 3.28 -0.21
C GLU A 74 -9.65 3.54 1.00
N MET A 75 -9.27 2.48 1.71
CA MET A 75 -8.31 2.55 2.82
C MET A 75 -6.97 3.13 2.36
N ILE A 76 -6.39 2.59 1.29
CA ILE A 76 -5.09 3.03 0.76
C ILE A 76 -5.13 4.50 0.34
N VAL A 77 -6.18 4.92 -0.37
CA VAL A 77 -6.35 6.32 -0.78
C VAL A 77 -6.47 7.24 0.43
N SER A 78 -7.24 6.83 1.46
CA SER A 78 -7.38 7.59 2.71
C SER A 78 -6.03 7.75 3.42
N LEU A 79 -5.25 6.67 3.55
CA LEU A 79 -3.92 6.69 4.16
C LEU A 79 -2.95 7.57 3.36
N LEU A 80 -2.97 7.49 2.03
CA LEU A 80 -2.15 8.35 1.16
C LEU A 80 -2.49 9.83 1.34
N CYS A 81 -3.78 10.18 1.43
CA CYS A 81 -4.21 11.55 1.68
C CYS A 81 -3.75 12.05 3.06
N GLN A 82 -3.82 11.22 4.10
CA GLN A 82 -3.39 11.57 5.45
C GLN A 82 -1.88 11.79 5.55
N LEU A 83 -1.08 10.94 4.91
CA LEU A 83 0.39 11.04 4.94
C LEU A 83 0.93 12.19 4.08
N ASN A 84 0.17 12.61 3.06
CA ASN A 84 0.53 13.72 2.18
C ASN A 84 -0.02 15.09 2.65
N SER A 85 -0.65 15.14 3.83
CA SER A 85 -1.11 16.38 4.49
C SER A 85 -0.05 16.92 5.45
#